data_AF-A0A0Q3S0T7-F1
#
_entry.id   AF-A0A0Q3S0T7-F1
#
_cell.length_a   1.000
_cell.length_b   1.000
_cell.length_c   1.000
_cell.angle_alpha   90.00
_cell.angle_beta   90.00
_cell.angle_gamma   90.00
#
_symmetry.space_group_name_H-M   'P 1'
#
loop_
_entity.id
_entity.type
_entity.pdbx_description
1 polymer ?
#
loop_
_entity_poly.entity_id
_entity_poly.type
_entity_poly.pdbx_seq_one_letter_code
_entity_poly.pdbx_strand_id
1 'polypeptide(L)' 'MTAFVQNLLVQMQTRFQTMSENIISKIDEMGTRIDELEMSINDLKAEIGADGMTPTKVNDEEPKAADSSS' A
#
# COMPACT_ATOMS: atom_id res chain seq x y z
N MET A 1 20.41 -14.44 45.89
CA MET A 1 20.92 -14.51 44.51
C MET A 1 19.83 -14.89 43.51
N THR A 2 19.11 -16.00 43.68
CA THR A 2 18.06 -16.48 42.77
C THR A 2 16.86 -15.53 42.60
N ALA A 3 16.41 -14.88 43.67
CA ALA A 3 15.30 -13.91 43.60
C ALA A 3 15.59 -12.68 42.71
N PHE A 4 16.85 -12.26 42.63
CA PHE A 4 17.26 -11.13 41.78
C PHE A 4 17.21 -11.50 40.30
N VAL A 5 17.74 -12.68 39.95
CA VAL A 5 17.68 -13.20 38.57
C VAL A 5 16.24 -13.46 38.14
N GLN A 6 15.40 -13.99 39.03
CA GLN A 6 13.98 -14.18 38.76
C GLN A 6 13.28 -12.84 38.47
N ASN A 7 13.52 -11.81 39.28
CA ASN A 7 12.96 -10.47 39.04
C ASN A 7 13.43 -9.86 37.71
N LEU A 8 14.70 -10.07 37.35
CA LEU A 8 15.25 -9.57 36.09
C LEU A 8 14.61 -10.25 34.89
N LEU A 9 14.43 -11.59 34.93
CA LEU A 9 13.77 -12.34 33.87
C LEU A 9 12.31 -11.94 33.71
N VAL A 10 11.59 -11.72 34.81
CA VAL A 10 10.21 -11.21 34.78
C VAL A 10 10.15 -9.83 34.11
N GLN A 11 11.04 -8.90 34.48
CA GLN A 11 11.09 -7.58 33.82
C GLN A 11 11.37 -7.67 32.32
N MET A 12 12.29 -8.54 31.90
CA MET A 12 12.61 -8.76 30.49
C MET A 12 11.40 -9.33 29.73
N GLN A 13 10.72 -10.31 30.32
CA GLN A 13 9.52 -10.90 29.74
C GLN A 13 8.40 -9.85 29.61
N THR A 14 8.14 -9.07 30.65
CA THR A 14 7.14 -7.99 30.61
C THR A 14 7.48 -6.97 29.51
N ARG A 15 8.73 -6.53 29.39
CA ARG A 15 9.14 -5.60 28.33
C ARG A 15 8.96 -6.19 26.94
N PHE A 16 9.36 -7.45 26.75
CA PHE A 16 9.21 -8.13 25.47
C PHE A 16 7.73 -8.29 25.09
N GLN A 17 6.89 -8.63 26.07
CA GLN A 17 5.45 -8.76 25.89
C GLN A 17 4.82 -7.42 25.46
N THR A 18 5.10 -6.34 26.19
CA THR A 18 4.63 -4.99 25.84
C THR A 18 5.13 -4.54 24.47
N MET A 19 6.40 -4.83 24.12
CA MET A 19 6.94 -4.49 22.80
C MET A 19 6.22 -5.27 21.69
N SER A 20 5.94 -6.55 21.92
CA SER A 20 5.21 -7.41 20.97
C SER A 20 3.77 -6.93 20.77
N GLU A 21 3.08 -6.57 21.85
CA GLU A 21 1.72 -6.02 21.80
C GLU A 21 1.66 -4.71 21.00
N ASN A 22 2.66 -3.83 21.17
CA ASN A 22 2.76 -2.59 20.39
C ASN A 22 2.97 -2.86 18.89
N ILE A 23 3.75 -3.89 18.53
CA ILE A 23 3.96 -4.26 17.13
C ILE A 23 2.67 -4.79 16.53
N ILE A 24 1.94 -5.66 17.24
CA ILE A 24 0.66 -6.21 16.80
C ILE A 24 -0.35 -5.07 16.56
N SER A 25 -0.50 -4.15 17.53
CA SER A 25 -1.38 -2.99 17.39
C SER A 25 -1.07 -2.16 16.15
N LYS A 26 0.22 -1.94 15.85
CA LYS A 26 0.64 -1.19 14.64
C LYS A 26 0.32 -1.95 13.36
N ILE A 27 0.44 -3.27 13.36
CA ILE A 27 0.08 -4.10 12.20
C ILE A 27 -1.43 -4.03 11.97
N ASP A 28 -2.23 -4.12 13.02
CA ASP A 28 -3.69 -4.02 12.92
C ASP A 28 -4.11 -2.64 12.37
N GLU A 29 -3.50 -1.55 12.87
CA GLU A 29 -3.72 -0.19 12.33
C GLU A 29 -3.33 -0.07 10.85
N MET A 30 -2.21 -0.69 10.43
CA MET A 30 -1.81 -0.72 9.03
C MET A 30 -2.79 -1.53 8.18
N GLY A 31 -3.32 -2.65 8.70
CA GLY A 31 -4.35 -3.45 8.05
C GLY A 31 -5.60 -2.63 7.72
N THR A 32 -6.15 -1.93 8.72
CA THR A 32 -7.32 -1.05 8.53
C THR A 32 -7.06 0.03 7.47
N ARG A 33 -5.87 0.63 7.46
CA ARG A 33 -5.51 1.65 6.45
C ARG A 33 -5.41 1.06 5.04
N ILE A 34 -4.95 -0.18 4.92
CA ILE A 34 -4.91 -0.88 3.62
C ILE A 34 -6.33 -1.11 3.13
N ASP A 35 -7.23 -1.60 3.99
CA ASP A 35 -8.63 -1.81 3.65
C ASP A 35 -9.30 -0.51 3.16
N GLU A 36 -9.07 0.61 3.86
CA GLU A 36 -9.56 1.94 3.46
C GLU A 36 -9.00 2.40 2.10
N LEU A 37 -7.72 2.12 1.83
CA LEU A 37 -7.09 2.43 0.54
C LEU A 37 -7.65 1.57 -0.59
N GLU A 38 -7.87 0.28 -0.34
CA GLU A 38 -8.49 -0.63 -1.31
C GLU A 38 -9.92 -0.18 -1.65
N MET A 39 -10.71 0.25 -0.66
CA MET A 39 -12.02 0.85 -0.89
C MET A 39 -11.93 2.12 -1.75
N SER A 40 -11.05 3.06 -1.38
CA SER A 40 -10.87 4.32 -2.11
C SER A 40 -10.45 4.11 -3.56
N ILE A 41 -9.59 3.12 -3.83
CA ILE A 41 -9.17 2.76 -5.20
C ILE A 41 -10.33 2.14 -5.99
N ASN A 42 -11.12 1.27 -5.36
CA ASN A 42 -12.28 0.66 -6.00
C ASN A 42 -13.33 1.71 -6.39
N ASP A 43 -13.57 2.67 -5.50
CA ASP A 43 -14.48 3.80 -5.76
C ASP A 43 -13.94 4.68 -6.91
N LEU A 44 -12.66 5.05 -6.88
CA LEU A 44 -12.02 5.83 -7.96
C LEU A 44 -12.07 5.09 -9.30
N LYS A 45 -11.82 3.78 -9.30
CA LYS A 45 -11.92 2.94 -10.51
C LYS A 45 -13.35 2.90 -11.03
N ALA A 46 -14.35 2.83 -10.15
CA ALA A 46 -15.75 2.87 -10.53
C ALA A 46 -16.12 4.24 -11.14
N GLU A 47 -15.62 5.33 -10.56
CA GLU A 47 -15.82 6.70 -11.06
C GLU A 47 -15.19 6.89 -12.45
N ILE A 48 -13.93 6.50 -12.64
CA ILE A 48 -13.23 6.58 -13.95
C ILE A 48 -13.84 5.61 -14.97
N GLY A 49 -14.34 4.45 -14.54
CA GLY A 49 -15.02 3.50 -15.43
C GLY A 49 -16.42 3.94 -15.85
N ALA A 50 -17.07 4.78 -15.04
CA ALA A 50 -18.39 5.35 -15.32
C ALA A 50 -18.30 6.64 -16.15
N ASP A 51 -17.32 7.50 -15.86
CA ASP A 51 -16.95 8.64 -16.70
C ASP A 51 -15.97 8.18 -17.78
N GLY A 52 -16.51 7.64 -18.87
CA GLY A 52 -15.77 7.07 -20.00
C GLY A 52 -14.76 8.03 -20.66
N MET A 53 -13.59 8.20 -20.04
CA MET A 53 -12.40 8.68 -20.72
C MET A 53 -11.86 7.49 -21.50
N THR A 54 -12.42 7.27 -22.69
CA THR A 54 -11.77 6.43 -23.71
C THR A 54 -10.31 6.86 -23.77
N PRO A 55 -9.33 5.94 -23.68
CA PRO A 55 -7.95 6.32 -23.89
C PRO A 55 -7.92 6.96 -25.28
N THR A 56 -7.61 8.25 -25.35
CA THR A 56 -7.43 8.96 -26.61
C THR A 56 -6.37 8.16 -27.36
N LYS A 57 -6.82 7.40 -28.35
CA LYS A 57 -5.99 6.69 -29.31
C LYS A 57 -5.04 7.75 -29.87
N VAL A 58 -3.79 7.74 -29.42
CA VAL A 58 -2.72 8.46 -30.09
C VAL A 58 -2.69 7.88 -31.50
N ASN A 59 -3.23 8.63 -32.46
CA ASN A 59 -3.09 8.28 -33.86
C ASN A 59 -1.59 8.42 -34.16
N ASP A 60 -0.90 7.28 -34.21
CA ASP A 60 0.35 7.15 -34.95
C ASP A 60 0.04 7.42 -36.43
N GLU A 61 -0.03 8.70 -36.81
CA GLU A 61 0.05 9.08 -38.22
C GLU A 61 1.51 8.95 -38.66
N GLU A 62 1.83 7.78 -39.19
CA GLU A 62 3.04 7.50 -39.97
C GLU A 62 3.14 8.52 -41.12
N PRO A 63 4.20 9.34 -41.22
CA PRO A 63 4.35 10.24 -42.35
C PRO A 63 4.73 9.38 -43.56
N LYS A 64 3.72 9.14 -44.39
CA LYS A 64 3.80 8.47 -45.68
C LYS A 64 4.94 9.10 -46.50
N ALA A 65 6.00 8.31 -46.73
CA ALA A 65 7.03 8.63 -47.69
C ALA A 65 6.37 8.83 -49.06
N ALA A 66 6.41 10.05 -49.58
CA ALA A 66 6.07 10.38 -50.96
C ALA A 66 7.26 11.14 -51.56
N ASP A 67 8.13 10.35 -52.16
CA ASP A 67 8.94 10.69 -53.33
C ASP A 67 8.19 11.63 -54.29
N SER A 68 8.88 12.68 -54.79
CA SER A 68 8.67 13.30 -56.11
C SER A 68 9.25 14.74 -56.17
N SER A 69 10.51 14.82 -56.59
CA SER A 69 10.98 15.65 -57.73
C SER A 69 10.56 17.13 -57.83
N SER A 70 11.52 18.06 -57.67
CA SER A 70 12.06 18.91 -58.76
C SER A 70 13.31 19.66 -58.32
#